data_AF-A0A2A8D4X8-F1
#
_entry.id   AF-A0A2A8D4X8-F1
#
_cell.length_a   1.000
_cell.length_b   1.000
_cell.length_c   1.000
_cell.angle_alpha   90.00
_cell.angle_beta   90.00
_cell.angle_gamma   90.00
#
_symmetry.space_group_name_H-M   'P 1'
#
loop_
_entity.id
_entity.type
_entity.pdbx_description
1 polymer ?
#
loop_
_entity_poly.entity_id
_entity_poly.type
_entity_poly.pdbx_seq_one_letter_code
_entity_poly.pdbx_strand_id
1 'polypeptide(L)'
;MKGKRMSALHVSRRTAFGLAGAASATVALAACSGGVNGVSSPSERTDFSGEIKFDSFDTSAGEYKPATKDHPAENVPKPKKPDNANDKSAAGFYSSIGYLFASAQYFFESFDPEPMMEVIADNTGQKVPASQFEQFKQMGAGGVMWLYDIKITGSLKTPQPKMDGDTYTWDGSATIKIGGMGGRGGMGRELNQEQSQDATFKGIYKDGKWMITNPNQDSASSSSASPSSSSSSGSLFGI
;
A
#
# COMPACT_ATOMS: atom_id res chain seq x y z
N MET A 1 -10.57 -39.01 -66.91
CA MET A 1 -11.61 -39.95 -66.44
C MET A 1 -11.26 -40.39 -65.01
N LYS A 2 -12.24 -40.37 -64.10
CA LYS A 2 -12.40 -41.14 -62.82
C LYS A 2 -11.10 -41.44 -62.04
N GLY A 3 -10.83 -40.91 -60.84
CA GLY A 3 -11.67 -40.84 -59.65
C GLY A 3 -11.48 -42.09 -58.77
N LYS A 4 -10.85 -41.96 -57.59
CA LYS A 4 -11.16 -42.78 -56.40
C LYS A 4 -10.49 -42.21 -55.13
N ARG A 5 -11.31 -41.91 -54.12
CA ARG A 5 -10.93 -41.76 -52.71
C ARG A 5 -10.88 -43.15 -52.07
N MET A 6 -10.00 -43.36 -51.09
CA MET A 6 -10.37 -44.03 -49.83
C MET A 6 -9.33 -43.73 -48.75
N SER A 7 -9.84 -43.34 -47.57
CA SER A 7 -9.10 -43.17 -46.32
C SER A 7 -8.91 -44.50 -45.60
N ALA A 8 -7.88 -44.57 -44.75
CA ALA A 8 -7.97 -44.82 -43.29
C ALA A 8 -6.94 -45.81 -42.73
N LEU A 9 -6.14 -45.25 -41.81
CA LEU A 9 -5.66 -45.72 -40.50
C LEU A 9 -4.83 -47.01 -40.30
N HIS A 10 -3.76 -46.76 -39.52
CA HIS A 10 -3.14 -47.55 -38.45
C HIS A 10 -2.13 -48.65 -38.85
N VAL A 11 -0.89 -48.52 -38.36
CA VAL A 11 -0.41 -49.17 -37.12
C VAL A 11 1.03 -48.75 -36.83
N SER A 12 1.19 -48.25 -35.61
CA SER A 12 2.37 -48.10 -34.76
C SER A 12 3.45 -49.19 -34.90
N ARG A 13 4.73 -48.78 -34.95
CA ARG A 13 5.83 -49.54 -34.36
C ARG A 13 6.69 -48.64 -33.48
N ARG A 14 6.66 -49.00 -32.20
CA ARG A 14 7.47 -48.50 -31.09
C ARG A 14 8.94 -48.83 -31.34
N THR A 15 9.83 -47.87 -31.10
CA THR A 15 11.18 -48.20 -30.64
C THR A 15 11.44 -47.36 -29.39
N ALA A 16 11.50 -48.06 -28.27
CA ALA A 16 11.97 -47.54 -27.00
C ALA A 16 13.49 -47.77 -26.94
N PHE A 17 14.23 -46.73 -26.62
CA PHE A 17 15.51 -46.83 -25.93
C PHE A 17 15.54 -45.71 -24.89
N GLY A 18 15.55 -46.13 -23.62
CA GLY A 18 15.79 -45.25 -22.49
C GLY A 18 17.27 -45.22 -22.13
N LEU A 19 17.70 -44.10 -21.58
CA LEU A 19 18.73 -43.96 -20.53
C LEU A 19 18.64 -42.49 -20.08
N ALA A 20 17.96 -42.18 -18.98
CA ALA A 20 18.45 -42.19 -17.60
C ALA A 20 19.62 -41.23 -17.36
N GLY A 21 19.37 -40.20 -16.53
CA GLY A 21 20.42 -39.53 -15.75
C GLY A 21 20.48 -38.01 -15.89
N ALA A 22 19.75 -37.29 -15.04
CA ALA A 22 20.27 -36.18 -14.21
C ALA A 22 19.08 -35.34 -13.71
N ALA A 23 18.84 -35.42 -12.40
CA ALA A 23 17.97 -34.49 -11.69
C ALA A 23 18.63 -33.11 -11.72
N SER A 24 17.97 -32.16 -12.37
CA SER A 24 18.15 -30.74 -12.15
C SER A 24 16.78 -30.12 -12.36
N ALA A 25 16.16 -29.68 -11.27
CA ALA A 25 14.96 -28.87 -11.33
C ALA A 25 15.36 -27.47 -11.84
N THR A 26 15.61 -27.36 -13.15
CA THR A 26 15.49 -26.08 -13.83
C THR A 26 14.03 -25.71 -13.79
N VAL A 27 13.67 -24.74 -12.95
CA VAL A 27 12.39 -24.04 -13.08
C VAL A 27 12.45 -23.37 -14.45
N ALA A 28 11.87 -24.03 -15.45
CA ALA A 28 11.57 -23.40 -16.72
C ALA A 28 10.53 -22.32 -16.41
N LEU A 29 10.96 -21.06 -16.41
CA LEU A 29 10.06 -19.92 -16.61
C LEU A 29 9.47 -20.11 -18.01
N ALA A 30 8.35 -20.82 -18.06
CA ALA A 30 7.46 -20.80 -19.20
C ALA A 30 7.00 -19.35 -19.35
N ALA A 31 7.62 -18.65 -20.29
CA ALA A 31 7.10 -17.41 -20.84
C ALA A 31 5.78 -17.75 -21.54
N CYS A 32 4.69 -17.76 -20.77
CA CYS A 32 3.36 -17.60 -21.30
C CYS A 32 3.22 -16.14 -21.72
N SER A 33 3.67 -15.84 -22.93
CA SER A 33 3.15 -14.73 -23.73
C SER A 33 1.68 -15.01 -24.03
N GLY A 34 0.83 -14.66 -23.06
CA GLY A 34 -0.62 -14.60 -23.16
C GLY A 34 -1.03 -13.22 -22.67
N GLY A 35 -1.37 -12.33 -23.60
CA GLY A 35 -1.71 -10.96 -23.31
C GLY A 35 -2.84 -10.83 -22.30
N VAL A 36 -2.55 -10.15 -21.20
CA VAL A 36 -3.55 -9.49 -20.37
C VAL A 36 -3.04 -8.05 -20.16
N ASN A 37 -3.79 -7.13 -20.76
CA ASN A 37 -3.92 -5.70 -20.54
C ASN A 37 -2.76 -4.96 -19.84
N GLY A 38 -2.23 -3.98 -20.57
CA GLY A 38 -1.10 -3.15 -20.20
C GLY A 38 -1.13 -2.63 -18.77
N VAL A 39 0.06 -2.60 -18.17
CA VAL A 39 0.35 -1.62 -17.14
C VAL A 39 0.35 -0.25 -17.84
N SER A 40 -0.83 0.31 -18.03
CA SER A 40 -0.96 1.70 -18.47
C SER A 40 -0.23 2.53 -17.43
N SER A 41 0.71 3.37 -17.87
CA SER A 41 1.23 4.46 -17.04
C SER A 41 0.06 5.14 -16.33
N PRO A 42 0.18 5.54 -15.05
CA PRO A 42 -0.91 6.17 -14.29
C PRO A 42 -1.66 7.28 -15.06
N SER A 43 -0.96 7.94 -16.00
CA SER A 43 -1.45 8.98 -16.89
C SER A 43 -2.52 8.55 -17.91
N GLU A 44 -2.62 7.27 -18.29
CA GLU A 44 -3.62 6.76 -19.24
C GLU A 44 -4.76 5.99 -18.56
N ARG A 45 -4.62 5.71 -17.26
CA ARG A 45 -5.62 4.97 -16.49
C ARG A 45 -6.85 5.87 -16.24
N THR A 46 -8.03 5.37 -16.57
CA THR A 46 -9.32 6.07 -16.36
C THR A 46 -10.15 5.44 -15.24
N ASP A 47 -9.76 4.27 -14.74
CA ASP A 47 -10.41 3.61 -13.62
C ASP A 47 -9.40 3.29 -12.52
N PHE A 48 -9.41 4.09 -11.46
CA PHE A 48 -8.53 3.95 -10.31
C PHE A 48 -9.18 3.18 -9.15
N SER A 49 -10.36 2.59 -9.33
CA SER A 49 -11.01 1.79 -8.30
C SER A 49 -10.20 0.54 -7.94
N GLY A 50 -10.49 -0.02 -6.77
CA GLY A 50 -9.80 -1.19 -6.22
C GLY A 50 -8.57 -0.82 -5.39
N GLU A 51 -7.67 -1.79 -5.22
CA GLU A 51 -6.49 -1.65 -4.38
C GLU A 51 -5.56 -0.53 -4.86
N ILE A 52 -5.12 0.28 -3.91
CA ILE A 52 -4.15 1.34 -4.14
C ILE A 52 -2.77 0.69 -4.26
N LYS A 53 -2.07 0.99 -5.36
CA LYS A 53 -0.74 0.46 -5.64
C LYS A 53 0.30 1.56 -5.55
N PHE A 54 1.47 1.21 -5.04
CA PHE A 54 2.61 2.10 -4.94
C PHE A 54 3.91 1.29 -4.99
N ASP A 55 4.84 1.70 -5.84
CA ASP A 55 6.08 0.96 -6.15
C ASP A 55 7.33 1.88 -6.23
N SER A 56 7.19 3.16 -5.90
CA SER A 56 8.26 4.15 -5.97
C SER A 56 8.99 4.28 -4.63
N PHE A 57 10.12 3.58 -4.46
CA PHE A 57 10.90 3.57 -3.21
C PHE A 57 12.39 3.88 -3.41
N ASP A 58 13.01 4.46 -2.39
CA ASP A 58 14.45 4.51 -2.19
C ASP A 58 14.92 3.29 -1.39
N THR A 59 15.76 2.47 -2.02
CA THR A 59 16.39 1.31 -1.38
C THR A 59 17.89 1.51 -1.17
N SER A 60 18.40 2.74 -1.33
CA SER A 60 19.83 3.05 -1.18
C SER A 60 20.37 2.84 0.23
N ALA A 61 19.50 2.73 1.24
CA ALA A 61 19.87 2.46 2.63
C ALA A 61 20.48 1.05 2.84
N GLY A 62 20.27 0.12 1.91
CA GLY A 62 20.81 -1.25 1.97
C GLY A 62 19.73 -2.32 1.82
N GLU A 63 20.09 -3.57 2.13
CA GLU A 63 19.15 -4.69 2.15
C GLU A 63 18.14 -4.51 3.29
N TYR A 64 16.85 -4.48 2.94
CA TYR A 64 15.77 -4.39 3.90
C TYR A 64 15.68 -5.65 4.75
N LYS A 65 15.67 -5.47 6.07
CA LYS A 65 15.37 -6.54 7.02
C LYS A 65 14.10 -6.17 7.78
N PRO A 66 13.02 -6.96 7.67
CA PRO A 66 11.79 -6.67 8.37
C PRO A 66 11.99 -6.76 9.88
N ALA A 67 11.19 -6.01 10.62
CA ALA A 67 11.12 -6.13 12.07
C ALA A 67 10.69 -7.55 12.47
N THR A 68 11.19 -7.99 13.61
CA THR A 68 10.80 -9.25 14.25
C THR A 68 10.40 -8.95 15.70
N LYS A 69 10.04 -9.97 16.47
CA LYS A 69 9.82 -9.81 17.90
C LYS A 69 11.04 -9.27 18.65
N ASP A 70 12.24 -9.61 18.19
CA ASP A 70 13.50 -9.38 18.91
C ASP A 70 14.29 -8.18 18.39
N HIS A 71 14.10 -7.80 17.13
CA HIS A 71 14.81 -6.71 16.49
C HIS A 71 13.89 -5.80 15.67
N PRO A 72 14.09 -4.46 15.68
CA PRO A 72 13.38 -3.54 14.80
C PRO A 72 13.77 -3.77 13.33
N ALA A 73 13.02 -3.14 12.41
CA ALA A 73 13.37 -3.18 11.00
C ALA A 73 14.67 -2.42 10.72
N GLU A 74 15.43 -2.88 9.72
CA GLU A 74 16.63 -2.21 9.22
C GLU A 74 16.45 -1.87 7.73
N ASN A 75 16.95 -0.71 7.31
CA ASN A 75 16.96 -0.26 5.92
C ASN A 75 15.56 -0.29 5.26
N VAL A 76 14.55 0.16 6.00
CA VAL A 76 13.16 0.28 5.49
C VAL A 76 13.18 1.11 4.19
N PRO A 77 12.67 0.59 3.06
CA PRO A 77 12.62 1.33 1.81
C PRO A 77 11.84 2.64 1.97
N LYS A 78 12.51 3.78 1.74
CA LYS A 78 11.89 5.10 1.93
C LYS A 78 11.00 5.44 0.74
N PRO A 79 9.69 5.68 0.91
CA PRO A 79 8.83 6.06 -0.20
C PRO A 79 9.34 7.31 -0.92
N LYS A 80 9.33 7.29 -2.25
CA LYS A 80 9.65 8.45 -3.09
C LYS A 80 8.37 8.98 -3.71
N LYS A 81 8.10 10.27 -3.50
CA LYS A 81 6.96 10.93 -4.11
C LYS A 81 7.01 10.77 -5.65
N PRO A 82 5.98 10.17 -6.28
CA PRO A 82 5.94 10.01 -7.73
C PRO A 82 5.87 11.37 -8.45
N ASP A 83 6.48 11.49 -9.62
CA ASP A 83 6.51 12.75 -10.37
C ASP A 83 5.11 13.30 -10.65
N ASN A 84 4.19 12.41 -11.06
CA ASN A 84 2.80 12.76 -11.37
C ASN A 84 1.98 13.14 -10.13
N ALA A 85 2.47 12.88 -8.91
CA ALA A 85 1.81 13.27 -7.66
C ALA A 85 1.87 14.78 -7.39
N ASN A 86 2.51 15.57 -8.26
CA ASN A 86 2.44 17.03 -8.25
C ASN A 86 1.39 17.58 -9.22
N ASP A 87 0.76 16.74 -10.05
CA ASP A 87 -0.20 17.19 -11.05
C ASP A 87 -1.59 17.39 -10.43
N LYS A 88 -2.25 18.49 -10.78
CA LYS A 88 -3.67 18.72 -10.45
C LYS A 88 -4.58 17.85 -11.32
N SER A 89 -4.60 16.55 -11.07
CA SER A 89 -5.37 15.56 -11.83
C SER A 89 -5.84 14.42 -10.93
N ALA A 90 -6.80 13.61 -11.41
CA ALA A 90 -7.23 12.40 -10.74
C ALA A 90 -6.05 11.41 -10.53
N ALA A 91 -5.20 11.26 -11.56
CA ALA A 91 -4.01 10.42 -11.48
C ALA A 91 -2.99 10.94 -10.47
N GLY A 92 -2.79 12.27 -10.40
CA GLY A 92 -1.88 12.87 -9.43
C GLY A 92 -2.41 12.77 -8.00
N PHE A 93 -3.73 12.90 -7.81
CA PHE A 93 -4.36 12.66 -6.51
C PHE A 93 -4.26 11.18 -6.11
N TYR A 94 -4.52 10.24 -7.03
CA TYR A 94 -4.32 8.80 -6.81
C TYR A 94 -2.89 8.48 -6.37
N SER A 95 -1.88 8.98 -7.09
CA SER A 95 -0.47 8.78 -6.72
C SER A 95 -0.14 9.39 -5.37
N SER A 96 -0.75 10.51 -5.01
CA SER A 96 -0.56 11.15 -3.69
C SER A 96 -1.18 10.33 -2.56
N ILE A 97 -2.36 9.71 -2.79
CA ILE A 97 -2.94 8.78 -1.81
C ILE A 97 -2.04 7.54 -1.69
N GLY A 98 -1.55 6.98 -2.80
CA GLY A 98 -0.59 5.87 -2.76
C GLY A 98 0.67 6.21 -1.97
N TYR A 99 1.21 7.41 -2.17
CA TYR A 99 2.35 7.92 -1.40
C TYR A 99 2.00 8.05 0.09
N LEU A 100 0.82 8.55 0.46
CA LEU A 100 0.38 8.60 1.87
C LEU A 100 0.38 7.21 2.52
N PHE A 101 -0.16 6.18 1.85
CA PHE A 101 -0.19 4.82 2.38
C PHE A 101 1.21 4.24 2.53
N ALA A 102 2.08 4.43 1.54
CA ALA A 102 3.47 3.98 1.61
C ALA A 102 4.25 4.71 2.72
N SER A 103 4.03 6.02 2.86
CA SER A 103 4.62 6.84 3.93
C SER A 103 4.13 6.44 5.32
N ALA A 104 2.86 6.06 5.47
CA ALA A 104 2.34 5.52 6.72
C ALA A 104 3.00 4.18 7.06
N GLN A 105 3.10 3.25 6.10
CA GLN A 105 3.79 1.97 6.29
C GLN A 105 5.25 2.21 6.74
N TYR A 106 5.98 3.06 6.00
CA TYR A 106 7.35 3.43 6.34
C TYR A 106 7.46 4.04 7.73
N PHE A 107 6.55 4.96 8.08
CA PHE A 107 6.53 5.60 9.40
C PHE A 107 6.37 4.58 10.53
N PHE A 108 5.49 3.59 10.41
CA PHE A 108 5.33 2.60 11.49
C PHE A 108 6.46 1.56 11.57
N GLU A 109 7.16 1.31 10.46
CA GLU A 109 8.33 0.43 10.45
C GLU A 109 9.61 1.11 10.95
N SER A 110 9.78 2.40 10.65
CA SER A 110 11.02 3.16 10.89
C SER A 110 10.92 4.24 11.97
N PHE A 111 9.70 4.64 12.33
CA PHE A 111 9.38 5.82 13.15
C PHE A 111 9.90 7.15 12.59
N ASP A 112 10.24 7.20 11.30
CA ASP A 112 10.61 8.43 10.59
C ASP A 112 9.37 9.03 9.88
N PRO A 113 8.87 10.19 10.34
CA PRO A 113 7.65 10.78 9.80
C PRO A 113 7.88 11.61 8.54
N GLU A 114 9.12 11.82 8.10
CA GLU A 114 9.46 12.77 7.04
C GLU A 114 8.62 12.57 5.77
N PRO A 115 8.50 11.35 5.18
CA PRO A 115 7.68 11.15 3.98
C PRO A 115 6.18 11.39 4.22
N MET A 116 5.70 11.11 5.42
CA MET A 116 4.28 11.24 5.76
C MET A 116 3.89 12.72 5.90
N MET A 117 4.75 13.50 6.56
CA MET A 117 4.57 14.95 6.75
C MET A 117 4.54 15.75 5.44
N GLU A 118 5.10 15.21 4.35
CA GLU A 118 5.06 15.88 3.04
C GLU A 118 3.66 15.90 2.42
N VAL A 119 2.79 14.96 2.80
CA VAL A 119 1.49 14.73 2.15
C VAL A 119 0.31 14.84 3.11
N ILE A 120 0.49 14.53 4.41
CA ILE A 120 -0.59 14.59 5.38
C ILE A 120 -0.89 16.04 5.81
N ALA A 121 -2.19 16.33 5.94
CA ALA A 121 -2.69 17.56 6.51
C ALA A 121 -3.74 17.30 7.59
N ASP A 122 -3.92 18.29 8.47
CA ASP A 122 -5.04 18.34 9.40
C ASP A 122 -6.38 18.59 8.69
N ASN A 123 -7.49 18.62 9.42
CA ASN A 123 -8.83 18.76 8.84
C ASN A 123 -9.06 20.11 8.15
N THR A 124 -8.24 21.11 8.49
CA THR A 124 -8.27 22.44 7.88
C THR A 124 -7.43 22.50 6.60
N GLY A 125 -6.73 21.41 6.25
CA GLY A 125 -5.82 21.36 5.10
C GLY A 125 -4.43 21.92 5.37
N GLN A 126 -4.08 22.16 6.63
CA GLN A 126 -2.77 22.64 7.02
C GLN A 126 -1.82 21.48 7.31
N LYS A 127 -0.51 21.71 7.12
CA LYS A 127 0.50 20.70 7.42
C LYS A 127 0.45 20.31 8.89
N VAL A 128 0.52 19.01 9.15
CA VAL A 128 0.64 18.49 10.52
C VAL A 128 2.00 18.92 11.10
N PRO A 129 2.03 19.54 12.29
CA PRO A 129 3.28 19.94 12.93
C PRO A 129 4.17 18.74 13.28
N ALA A 130 5.49 18.89 13.14
CA ALA A 130 6.47 17.87 13.49
C ALA A 130 6.32 17.36 14.94
N SER A 131 5.90 18.23 15.85
CA SER A 131 5.71 17.91 17.27
C SER A 131 4.71 16.78 17.51
N GLN A 132 3.76 16.54 16.60
CA GLN A 132 2.84 15.40 16.72
C GLN A 132 3.54 14.04 16.55
N PHE A 133 4.67 14.02 15.85
CA PHE A 133 5.43 12.79 15.57
C PHE A 133 6.62 12.59 16.51
N GLU A 134 7.02 13.60 17.29
CA GLU A 134 8.23 13.53 18.12
C GLU A 134 8.17 12.42 19.17
N GLN A 135 7.00 12.16 19.77
CA GLN A 135 6.84 11.04 20.70
C GLN A 135 7.12 9.70 20.01
N PHE A 136 6.60 9.50 18.79
CA PHE A 136 6.83 8.29 18.01
C PHE A 136 8.30 8.14 17.61
N LYS A 137 8.94 9.22 17.15
CA LYS A 137 10.38 9.25 16.86
C LYS A 137 11.21 8.84 18.07
N GLN A 138 10.89 9.36 19.26
CA GLN A 138 11.58 8.99 20.50
C GLN A 138 11.37 7.52 20.87
N MET A 139 10.17 6.98 20.68
CA MET A 139 9.88 5.57 20.92
C MET A 139 10.71 4.65 20.01
N GLY A 140 10.80 4.97 18.72
CA GLY A 140 11.62 4.22 17.76
C GLY A 140 13.12 4.35 18.02
N ALA A 141 13.64 5.57 18.14
CA ALA A 141 15.07 5.82 18.36
C ALA A 141 15.59 5.23 19.68
N GLY A 142 14.76 5.21 20.72
CA GLY A 142 15.08 4.59 22.00
C GLY A 142 14.98 3.07 22.02
N GLY A 143 14.53 2.44 20.92
CA GLY A 143 14.17 1.03 20.86
C GLY A 143 13.07 0.66 21.86
N VAL A 144 12.27 1.63 22.30
CA VAL A 144 11.22 1.45 23.32
C VAL A 144 10.16 0.50 22.77
N MET A 145 9.82 0.67 21.50
CA MET A 145 8.96 -0.25 20.77
C MET A 145 9.25 -0.25 19.28
N TRP A 146 8.88 -1.33 18.62
CA TRP A 146 8.70 -1.41 17.18
C TRP A 146 7.56 -2.36 16.85
N LEU A 147 6.95 -2.22 15.68
CA LEU A 147 5.91 -3.12 15.19
C LEU A 147 6.53 -4.11 14.22
N TYR A 148 6.07 -5.36 14.25
CA TYR A 148 6.45 -6.38 13.27
C TYR A 148 5.21 -6.97 12.62
N ASP A 149 5.39 -7.51 11.40
CA ASP A 149 4.33 -7.97 10.51
C ASP A 149 3.22 -6.91 10.32
N ILE A 150 3.63 -5.64 10.21
CA ILE A 150 2.72 -4.55 9.91
C ILE A 150 2.41 -4.51 8.42
N LYS A 151 1.13 -4.32 8.09
CA LYS A 151 0.69 -4.13 6.71
C LYS A 151 -0.44 -3.11 6.64
N ILE A 152 -0.20 -2.03 5.93
CA ILE A 152 -1.18 -0.98 5.64
C ILE A 152 -1.57 -1.05 4.17
N THR A 153 -2.87 -1.21 3.91
CA THR A 153 -3.43 -1.25 2.54
C THR A 153 -4.62 -0.32 2.42
N GLY A 154 -4.88 0.20 1.23
CA GLY A 154 -6.07 0.99 0.95
C GLY A 154 -6.74 0.59 -0.35
N SER A 155 -8.01 0.95 -0.49
CA SER A 155 -8.75 0.75 -1.73
C SER A 155 -9.67 1.94 -2.04
N LEU A 156 -9.95 2.17 -3.33
CA LEU A 156 -10.85 3.21 -3.81
C LEU A 156 -12.14 2.60 -4.34
N LYS A 157 -13.28 3.16 -3.95
CA LYS A 157 -14.61 2.62 -4.27
C LYS A 157 -15.08 2.99 -5.66
N THR A 158 -14.60 4.11 -6.20
CA THR A 158 -15.05 4.66 -7.49
C THR A 158 -13.89 4.81 -8.48
N PRO A 159 -14.15 4.72 -9.80
CA PRO A 159 -13.12 4.90 -10.83
C PRO A 159 -12.43 6.26 -10.84
N GLN A 160 -13.13 7.31 -10.38
CA GLN A 160 -12.69 8.70 -10.40
C GLN A 160 -13.07 9.38 -9.06
N PRO A 161 -12.34 10.43 -8.64
CA PRO A 161 -12.71 11.25 -7.49
C PRO A 161 -13.85 12.22 -7.85
N LYS A 162 -14.53 12.74 -6.84
CA LYS A 162 -15.38 13.92 -6.98
C LYS A 162 -14.47 15.16 -6.92
N MET A 163 -14.61 16.06 -7.90
CA MET A 163 -13.75 17.24 -8.04
C MET A 163 -14.55 18.51 -7.77
N ASP A 164 -14.04 19.37 -6.88
CA ASP A 164 -14.60 20.68 -6.57
C ASP A 164 -13.47 21.72 -6.45
N GLY A 165 -13.22 22.45 -7.55
CA GLY A 165 -12.16 23.47 -7.61
C GLY A 165 -10.77 22.87 -7.36
N ASP A 166 -10.17 23.23 -6.22
CA ASP A 166 -8.87 22.73 -5.74
C ASP A 166 -9.01 21.52 -4.78
N THR A 167 -10.22 21.09 -4.47
CA THR A 167 -10.51 20.01 -3.51
C THR A 167 -11.05 18.78 -4.23
N TYR A 168 -10.35 17.65 -4.09
CA TYR A 168 -10.83 16.35 -4.59
C TYR A 168 -11.21 15.45 -3.42
N THR A 169 -12.27 14.66 -3.58
CA THR A 169 -12.69 13.66 -2.59
C THR A 169 -12.83 12.29 -3.23
N TRP A 170 -12.35 11.26 -2.54
CA TRP A 170 -12.40 9.89 -3.02
C TRP A 170 -12.80 8.93 -1.92
N ASP A 171 -13.96 8.30 -2.09
CA ASP A 171 -14.44 7.30 -1.14
C ASP A 171 -13.64 6.00 -1.31
N GLY A 172 -13.25 5.42 -0.18
CA GLY A 172 -12.35 4.28 -0.13
C GLY A 172 -12.39 3.55 1.22
N SER A 173 -11.36 2.76 1.46
CA SER A 173 -11.13 2.09 2.73
C SER A 173 -9.63 2.00 3.02
N ALA A 174 -9.31 1.83 4.30
CA ALA A 174 -7.97 1.48 4.76
C ALA A 174 -8.04 0.27 5.67
N THR A 175 -6.99 -0.55 5.63
CA THR A 175 -6.81 -1.68 6.52
C THR A 175 -5.41 -1.63 7.08
N ILE A 176 -5.30 -1.80 8.39
CA ILE A 176 -4.05 -1.92 9.12
C ILE A 176 -4.04 -3.30 9.77
N LYS A 177 -3.00 -4.07 9.48
CA LYS A 177 -2.69 -5.33 10.17
C LYS A 177 -1.43 -5.16 10.97
N ILE A 178 -1.40 -5.69 12.19
CA ILE A 178 -0.24 -5.66 13.07
C ILE A 178 -0.11 -7.04 13.70
N GLY A 179 0.96 -7.78 13.36
CA GLY A 179 1.24 -9.08 13.97
C GLY A 179 1.61 -8.93 15.44
N GLY A 180 2.53 -8.02 15.76
CA GLY A 180 2.86 -7.72 17.15
C GLY A 180 3.76 -6.52 17.33
N MET A 181 4.26 -6.37 18.55
CA MET A 181 5.25 -5.36 18.90
C MET A 181 6.43 -5.98 19.62
N GLY A 182 7.64 -5.51 19.31
CA GLY A 182 8.85 -5.74 20.07
C GLY A 182 9.21 -4.53 20.93
N GLY A 183 10.28 -4.64 21.69
CA GLY A 183 10.77 -3.54 22.52
C GLY A 183 12.00 -3.94 23.32
N ARG A 184 12.80 -2.93 23.70
CA ARG A 184 14.00 -3.11 24.52
C ARG A 184 13.66 -3.86 25.82
N GLY A 185 14.55 -4.77 26.21
CA GLY A 185 14.36 -5.60 27.40
C GLY A 185 13.43 -6.80 27.19
N GLY A 186 13.12 -7.15 25.93
CA GLY A 186 12.29 -8.33 25.62
C GLY A 186 10.80 -8.12 25.87
N MET A 187 10.32 -6.87 25.82
CA MET A 187 8.90 -6.52 26.02
C MET A 187 8.00 -6.90 24.82
N GLY A 188 8.38 -7.92 24.06
CA GLY A 188 7.66 -8.33 22.86
C GLY A 188 6.33 -9.01 23.16
N ARG A 189 5.26 -8.62 22.48
CA ARG A 189 3.94 -9.25 22.57
C ARG A 189 3.29 -9.39 21.19
N GLU A 190 2.60 -10.51 21.00
CA GLU A 190 1.71 -10.68 19.86
C GLU A 190 0.49 -9.77 20.03
N LEU A 191 0.05 -9.18 18.93
CA LEU A 191 -1.15 -8.36 18.88
C LEU A 191 -2.23 -9.02 18.01
N ASN A 192 -1.85 -9.59 16.86
CA ASN A 192 -2.76 -10.19 15.88
C ASN A 192 -3.98 -9.30 15.58
N GLN A 193 -3.72 -8.00 15.42
CA GLN A 193 -4.76 -7.01 15.20
C GLN A 193 -4.94 -6.77 13.70
N GLU A 194 -6.19 -6.73 13.27
CA GLU A 194 -6.58 -6.30 11.95
C GLU A 194 -7.78 -5.37 12.10
N GLN A 195 -7.63 -4.15 11.63
CA GLN A 195 -8.70 -3.16 11.60
C GLN A 195 -8.89 -2.67 10.17
N SER A 196 -10.13 -2.66 9.72
CA SER A 196 -10.52 -2.07 8.44
C SER A 196 -11.58 -1.02 8.69
N GLN A 197 -11.45 0.11 8.00
CA GLN A 197 -12.39 1.21 8.10
C GLN A 197 -12.64 1.83 6.73
N ASP A 198 -13.89 2.23 6.52
CA ASP A 198 -14.25 3.11 5.43
C ASP A 198 -13.70 4.51 5.70
N ALA A 199 -13.22 5.16 4.64
CA ALA A 199 -12.65 6.50 4.69
C ALA A 199 -12.99 7.27 3.41
N THR A 200 -13.08 8.58 3.53
CA THR A 200 -13.10 9.48 2.36
C THR A 200 -11.77 10.22 2.33
N PHE A 201 -10.96 10.04 1.31
CA PHE A 201 -9.72 10.78 1.16
C PHE A 201 -10.04 12.16 0.60
N LYS A 202 -9.76 13.22 1.35
CA LYS A 202 -9.93 14.61 0.88
C LYS A 202 -8.56 15.20 0.58
N GLY A 203 -8.32 15.51 -0.68
CA GLY A 203 -7.10 16.18 -1.15
C GLY A 203 -7.37 17.65 -1.41
N ILE A 204 -6.49 18.52 -0.91
CA ILE A 204 -6.48 19.96 -1.22
C ILE A 204 -5.21 20.22 -2.02
N TYR A 205 -5.38 20.71 -3.25
CA TYR A 205 -4.28 21.03 -4.15
C TYR A 205 -3.84 22.47 -3.96
N LYS A 206 -2.55 22.67 -3.66
CA LYS A 206 -1.96 24.00 -3.50
C LYS A 206 -0.48 23.96 -3.83
N ASP A 207 0.02 24.97 -4.53
CA ASP A 207 1.45 25.17 -4.82
C ASP A 207 2.14 23.93 -5.43
N GLY A 208 1.45 23.23 -6.34
CA GLY A 208 1.98 22.03 -7.00
C GLY A 208 1.95 20.77 -6.15
N LYS A 209 1.19 20.75 -5.04
CA LYS A 209 1.18 19.65 -4.09
C LYS A 209 -0.22 19.32 -3.61
N TRP A 210 -0.48 18.02 -3.45
CA TRP A 210 -1.66 17.52 -2.75
C TRP A 210 -1.38 17.42 -1.25
N MET A 211 -2.25 18.03 -0.46
CA MET A 211 -2.33 17.83 0.99
C MET A 211 -3.57 16.98 1.28
N ILE A 212 -3.39 15.82 1.90
CA ILE A 212 -4.46 14.86 2.13
C ILE A 212 -4.88 14.92 3.59
N THR A 213 -6.15 15.24 3.79
CA THR A 213 -6.77 15.27 5.11
C THR A 213 -7.56 13.97 5.34
N ASN A 214 -7.68 13.60 6.60
CA ASN A 214 -8.59 12.54 7.04
C ASN A 214 -9.88 13.18 7.61
N PRO A 215 -11.01 13.17 6.89
CA PRO A 215 -12.24 13.78 7.36
C PRO A 215 -12.87 13.07 8.57
N ASN A 216 -12.43 11.86 8.95
CA ASN A 216 -12.96 11.17 10.13
C ASN A 216 -12.42 11.73 11.48
N GLN A 217 -11.61 12.78 11.45
CA GLN A 217 -11.13 13.50 12.63
C GLN A 217 -12.15 14.52 13.18
N ASP A 218 -13.26 14.79 12.48
CA ASP A 218 -14.20 15.87 12.84
C ASP A 218 -15.32 15.49 13.86
N SER A 219 -15.28 14.31 14.46
CA SER A 219 -16.26 13.92 15.50
C SER A 219 -15.77 14.17 16.93
N ALA A 220 -15.05 15.28 17.16
CA ALA A 220 -14.66 15.72 18.51
C ALA A 220 -15.39 17.00 18.96
N SER A 221 -16.68 17.15 18.59
CA SER A 221 -17.53 18.18 19.21
C SER A 221 -19.02 17.89 19.02
N SER A 222 -19.57 16.99 19.84
CA SER A 222 -20.84 17.22 20.53
C SER A 222 -21.08 16.07 21.53
N SER A 223 -21.03 16.41 22.81
CA SER A 223 -21.45 15.55 23.90
C SER A 223 -22.95 15.30 23.82
N SER A 224 -23.37 14.10 23.41
CA SER A 224 -24.61 13.49 23.89
C SER A 224 -24.45 11.97 23.90
N ALA A 225 -24.65 11.39 25.08
CA ALA A 225 -24.48 9.98 25.34
C ALA A 225 -25.62 9.15 24.71
N SER A 226 -25.27 8.06 24.03
CA SER A 226 -26.04 6.79 24.01
C SER A 226 -25.18 5.64 23.47
N PRO A 227 -25.27 4.42 24.03
CA PRO A 227 -24.34 3.34 23.73
C PRO A 227 -24.92 2.39 22.67
N SER A 228 -24.33 2.37 21.49
CA SER A 228 -24.20 1.19 20.61
C SER A 228 -23.59 1.60 19.27
N SER A 229 -22.73 0.73 18.74
CA SER A 229 -21.76 0.96 17.66
C SER A 229 -20.55 1.79 18.08
N SER A 230 -19.48 1.09 18.47
CA SER A 230 -18.14 1.64 18.50
C SER A 230 -17.65 1.89 17.08
N SER A 231 -18.20 2.90 16.41
CA SER A 231 -17.52 3.57 15.31
C SER A 231 -16.41 4.38 15.96
N SER A 232 -15.25 3.74 16.15
CA SER A 232 -14.06 4.44 16.64
C SER A 232 -13.77 5.55 15.64
N SER A 233 -14.13 6.78 16.00
CA SER A 233 -13.74 7.99 15.29
C SER A 233 -12.27 8.22 15.60
N GLY A 234 -11.43 7.39 14.98
CA GLY A 234 -9.98 7.44 15.08
C GLY A 234 -9.39 8.05 13.81
N SER A 235 -8.28 8.76 13.98
CA SER A 235 -7.34 9.06 12.91
C SER A 235 -7.13 7.80 12.05
N LEU A 236 -7.13 7.93 10.72
CA LEU A 236 -6.95 6.82 9.76
C LEU A 236 -5.73 5.95 10.10
N PHE A 237 -4.72 6.57 10.70
CA PHE A 237 -3.47 5.94 11.09
C PHE A 237 -3.23 6.01 12.61
N GLY A 238 -4.21 6.41 13.44
CA GLY A 238 -4.05 6.42 14.90
C GLY A 238 -2.99 7.39 15.47
N ILE A 239 -2.51 8.33 14.64
CA ILE A 239 -1.67 9.49 14.99
C ILE A 239 -2.53 10.71 15.31
#